data_AF-A0A2T3MSB3-F1
#
_entry.id   AF-A0A2T3MSB3-F1
#
_cell.length_a   1.000
_cell.length_b   1.000
_cell.length_c   1.000
_cell.angle_alpha   90.00
_cell.angle_beta   90.00
_cell.angle_gamma   90.00
#
_symmetry.space_group_name_H-M   'P 1'
#
loop_
_entity.id
_entity.type
_entity.pdbx_description
1 polymer ?
#
loop_
_entity_poly.entity_id
_entity_poly.type
_entity_poly.pdbx_seq_one_letter_code
_entity_poly.pdbx_strand_id
1 'polypeptide(L)'
;MINNNIVKINLKDGIKDLLETYRDGIFEMSGGGIEYSSSREAYINKSQLVWFNIDEEKMTIAMSFGDVRSTLQFPDHGGEFQRIKRELTR
;
A
#
# COMPACT_ATOMS: atom_id res chain seq x y z
N MET A 1 11.49 5.84 19.46
CA MET A 1 10.83 4.53 19.27
C MET A 1 10.42 4.44 17.82
N ILE A 2 10.92 3.45 17.07
CA ILE A 2 10.49 3.22 15.69
C ILE A 2 9.07 2.66 15.76
N ASN A 3 8.11 3.33 15.12
CA ASN A 3 6.73 2.88 15.09
C ASN A 3 6.62 1.72 14.08
N ASN A 4 6.75 0.47 14.55
CA ASN A 4 6.68 -0.75 13.73
C ASN A 4 5.32 -0.98 13.05
N ASN A 5 4.34 -0.11 13.30
CA ASN A 5 3.02 -0.18 12.69
C ASN A 5 2.92 0.55 11.35
N ILE A 6 3.93 1.34 10.95
CA ILE A 6 3.94 2.00 9.65
C ILE A 6 4.83 1.24 8.66
N VAL A 7 4.25 0.83 7.54
CA VAL A 7 4.96 0.23 6.41
C VAL A 7 5.07 1.26 5.31
N LYS A 8 6.29 1.70 5.04
CA LYS A 8 6.61 2.53 3.88
C LYS A 8 6.76 1.66 2.63
N ILE A 9 6.26 2.13 1.49
CA ILE A 9 6.39 1.52 0.16
C ILE A 9 6.89 2.57 -0.82
N ASN A 10 7.89 2.23 -1.64
CA ASN A 10 8.36 3.10 -2.71
C ASN A 10 7.62 2.82 -4.01
N LEU A 11 6.77 3.74 -4.46
CA LEU A 11 5.98 3.57 -5.70
C LEU A 11 6.80 3.88 -6.96
N LYS A 12 8.04 4.35 -6.84
CA LYS A 12 8.92 4.60 -7.99
C LYS A 12 9.35 3.32 -8.70
N ASP A 13 9.29 2.18 -8.03
CA ASP A 13 9.73 0.88 -8.55
C ASP A 13 8.65 0.21 -9.41
N GLY A 14 7.81 1.00 -10.10
CA GLY A 14 6.75 0.48 -10.97
C GLY A 14 5.49 -0.01 -10.26
N ILE A 15 5.42 0.13 -8.94
CA ILE A 15 4.23 -0.20 -8.14
C ILE A 15 3.12 0.82 -8.40
N LYS A 16 1.90 0.35 -8.57
CA LYS A 16 0.71 1.18 -8.82
C LYS A 16 -0.39 0.82 -7.83
N ASP A 17 -1.12 1.80 -7.32
CA ASP A 17 -2.42 1.50 -6.71
C ASP A 17 -3.49 1.46 -7.80
N LEU A 18 -4.18 0.34 -7.93
CA LEU A 18 -5.24 0.14 -8.92
C LEU A 18 -6.57 0.81 -8.53
N LEU A 19 -6.71 1.22 -7.27
CA LEU A 19 -7.87 1.94 -6.75
C LEU A 19 -7.60 3.43 -6.56
N GLU A 20 -6.41 3.93 -6.93
CA GLU A 20 -6.14 5.36 -7.08
C GLU A 20 -7.17 5.93 -8.07
N THR A 21 -8.25 6.49 -7.54
CA THR A 21 -9.13 7.33 -8.32
C THR A 21 -8.33 8.61 -8.54
N TYR A 22 -7.69 8.71 -9.69
CA TYR A 22 -6.99 9.90 -10.18
C TYR A 22 -8.00 11.07 -10.20
N ARG A 23 -8.17 11.77 -9.06
CA ARG A 23 -8.96 13.00 -8.96
C ARG A 23 -7.99 14.16 -8.87
N ASP A 24 -7.86 14.87 -9.99
CA ASP A 24 -7.42 16.26 -10.07
C ASP A 24 -6.05 16.64 -9.47
N GLY A 25 -5.06 15.72 -9.49
CA GLY A 25 -3.66 16.09 -9.27
C GLY A 25 -3.30 16.56 -7.85
N ILE A 26 -4.17 16.31 -6.87
CA ILE A 26 -3.89 16.54 -5.45
C ILE A 26 -3.85 15.18 -4.76
N PHE A 27 -2.66 14.77 -4.32
CA PHE A 27 -2.47 13.57 -3.49
C PHE A 27 -2.90 13.87 -2.04
N GLU A 28 -4.20 14.06 -1.81
CA GLU A 28 -4.77 14.13 -0.46
C GLU A 28 -5.95 13.17 -0.34
N MET A 29 -5.65 11.88 -0.18
CA MET A 29 -6.58 10.98 0.51
C MET A 29 -6.27 11.07 2.00
N SER A 30 -6.94 11.99 2.68
CA SER A 30 -6.91 12.09 4.13
C SER A 30 -7.77 11.00 4.77
N GLY A 31 -7.13 10.15 5.58
CA GLY A 31 -7.77 9.40 6.67
C GLY A 31 -8.33 8.04 6.28
N GLY A 32 -7.49 7.01 6.31
CA GLY A 32 -7.96 5.62 6.26
C GLY A 32 -6.84 4.62 6.08
N GLY A 33 -5.85 4.66 6.96
CA GLY A 33 -4.81 3.63 7.07
C GLY A 33 -3.78 3.55 5.93
N ILE A 34 -3.93 4.33 4.85
CA ILE A 34 -2.92 4.51 3.81
C ILE A 34 -2.82 5.99 3.42
N GLU A 35 -1.59 6.48 3.28
CA GLU A 35 -1.30 7.85 2.89
C GLU A 35 -0.26 7.85 1.75
N TYR A 36 -0.39 8.83 0.85
CA TYR A 36 0.49 8.98 -0.31
C TYR A 36 1.27 10.28 -0.23
N SER A 37 2.57 10.24 -0.50
CA SER A 37 3.39 11.44 -0.59
C SER A 37 3.60 11.88 -2.03
N SER A 38 3.81 13.18 -2.23
CA SER A 38 4.22 13.76 -3.53
C SER A 38 5.53 13.18 -4.08
N SER A 39 6.32 12.52 -3.22
CA SER A 39 7.55 11.83 -3.60
C SER A 39 7.32 10.41 -4.14
N ARG A 40 6.07 10.03 -4.44
CA ARG A 40 5.67 8.68 -4.88
C ARG A 40 6.01 7.61 -3.85
N GLU A 41 5.62 7.85 -2.60
CA GLU A 41 5.73 6.88 -1.53
C GLU A 41 4.34 6.65 -0.95
N ALA A 42 4.06 5.41 -0.53
CA ALA A 42 2.87 5.07 0.23
C ALA A 42 3.25 4.69 1.67
N TYR A 43 2.43 5.09 2.63
CA TYR A 43 2.62 4.81 4.05
C TYR A 43 1.37 4.10 4.56
N ILE A 44 1.50 2.83 4.89
CA ILE A 44 0.41 2.00 5.41
C ILE A 44 0.50 1.96 6.93
N ASN A 45 -0.58 2.29 7.61
CA ASN A 45 -0.73 2.06 9.04
C ASN A 45 -1.41 0.71 9.31
N LYS A 46 -0.61 -0.28 9.71
CA LYS A 46 -1.09 -1.64 10.04
C LYS A 46 -2.12 -1.65 11.16
N SER A 47 -2.11 -0.68 12.08
CA SER A 47 -3.09 -0.65 13.18
C SER A 47 -4.51 -0.33 12.71
N GLN A 48 -4.67 0.19 11.49
CA GLN A 48 -5.97 0.48 10.88
C GLN A 48 -6.35 -0.53 9.80
N LEU A 49 -5.47 -1.52 9.52
CA LEU A 49 -5.71 -2.54 8.52
C LEU A 49 -6.76 -3.54 9.03
N VAL A 50 -7.91 -3.58 8.38
CA VAL A 50 -9.01 -4.49 8.72
C VAL A 50 -8.79 -5.86 8.10
N TRP A 51 -8.39 -5.89 6.83
CA TRP A 51 -8.01 -7.11 6.13
C TRP A 51 -7.06 -6.80 4.98
N PHE A 52 -6.31 -7.82 4.56
CA PHE A 52 -5.52 -7.79 3.34
C PHE A 52 -5.59 -9.14 2.62
N ASN A 53 -5.34 -9.14 1.33
CA ASN A 53 -5.22 -10.33 0.50
C ASN A 53 -4.02 -10.20 -0.43
N ILE A 54 -3.24 -11.28 -0.55
CA ILE A 54 -2.06 -11.33 -1.41
C ILE A 54 -2.36 -12.31 -2.54
N ASP A 55 -2.44 -11.79 -3.76
CA ASP A 55 -2.58 -12.59 -4.97
C ASP A 55 -1.21 -12.64 -5.64
N GLU A 56 -0.53 -13.78 -5.48
CA GLU A 56 0.81 -13.98 -6.04
C GLU A 56 0.77 -14.03 -7.57
N GLU A 57 -0.20 -14.72 -8.17
CA GLU A 57 -0.30 -14.83 -9.63
C GLU A 57 -0.46 -13.47 -10.29
N LYS A 58 -1.27 -12.59 -9.70
CA LYS A 58 -1.47 -11.22 -10.20
C LYS A 58 -0.45 -10.21 -9.67
N MET A 59 0.42 -10.61 -8.76
CA MET A 59 1.38 -9.75 -8.05
C MET A 59 0.68 -8.53 -7.43
N THR A 60 -0.45 -8.78 -6.77
CA THR A 60 -1.23 -7.72 -6.12
C THR A 60 -1.39 -7.95 -4.63
N ILE A 61 -1.44 -6.85 -3.89
CA ILE A 61 -1.79 -6.82 -2.46
C ILE A 61 -2.99 -5.89 -2.30
N ALA A 62 -4.16 -6.48 -2.07
CA ALA A 62 -5.38 -5.76 -1.76
C ALA A 62 -5.47 -5.53 -0.26
N MET A 63 -5.89 -4.33 0.15
CA MET A 63 -5.97 -3.91 1.55
C MET A 63 -7.26 -3.13 1.78
N SER A 64 -7.82 -3.26 2.98
CA SER A 64 -8.94 -2.46 3.45
C SER A 64 -8.68 -1.93 4.84
N PHE A 65 -9.04 -0.66 5.03
CA PHE A 65 -8.91 0.08 6.26
C PHE A 65 -10.29 0.58 6.72
N GLY A 66 -11.33 -0.26 6.53
CA GLY A 66 -12.73 0.12 6.67
C GLY A 66 -13.28 0.69 5.37
N ASP A 67 -13.62 1.97 5.36
CA ASP A 67 -14.21 2.66 4.22
C ASP A 67 -13.21 2.94 3.09
N VAL A 68 -11.90 2.84 3.38
CA VAL A 68 -10.82 2.98 2.41
C VAL A 68 -10.34 1.60 1.96
N ARG A 69 -10.13 1.46 0.64
CA ARG A 69 -9.54 0.28 0.01
C ARG A 69 -8.43 0.69 -0.93
N SER A 70 -7.37 -0.10 -0.96
CA SER A 70 -6.24 0.06 -1.88
C SER A 70 -5.88 -1.29 -2.47
N THR A 71 -5.39 -1.31 -3.71
CA THR A 71 -4.85 -2.54 -4.31
C THR A 71 -3.55 -2.21 -5.00
N LEU A 72 -2.45 -2.54 -4.34
CA LEU A 72 -1.12 -2.33 -4.87
C LEU A 72 -0.78 -3.44 -5.85
N GLN A 73 -0.52 -3.08 -7.10
CA GLN A 73 0.03 -3.94 -8.13
C GLN A 73 1.54 -3.72 -8.22
N PHE A 74 2.28 -4.82 -8.11
CA PHE A 74 3.73 -4.85 -8.21
C PHE A 74 4.11 -5.31 -9.63
N PRO A 75 5.25 -4.83 -10.18
CA PRO A 75 5.68 -5.22 -11.52
C PRO A 75 6.22 -6.66 -11.57
N ASP A 76 6.71 -7.17 -10.44
CA ASP A 76 7.32 -8.49 -10.30
C ASP A 76 7.16 -9.04 -8.86
N HIS A 77 7.61 -10.28 -8.65
CA HIS A 77 7.71 -10.92 -7.33
C HIS A 77 8.98 -10.51 -6.55
N GLY A 78 9.58 -9.36 -6.89
CA GLY A 78 10.88 -8.93 -6.39
C GLY A 78 10.90 -8.60 -4.90
N GLY A 79 12.02 -8.00 -4.49
CA GLY A 79 12.31 -7.75 -3.08
C GLY A 79 11.23 -6.95 -2.36
N GLU A 80 10.64 -5.95 -3.03
CA GLU A 80 9.61 -5.10 -2.45
C GLU A 80 8.30 -5.87 -2.23
N PHE A 81 7.84 -6.66 -3.21
CA PHE A 81 6.65 -7.51 -3.05
C PHE A 81 6.79 -8.48 -1.86
N GLN A 82 7.93 -9.18 -1.79
CA GLN A 82 8.22 -10.11 -0.69
C GLN A 82 8.38 -9.39 0.66
N ARG A 83 8.95 -8.17 0.65
CA ARG A 83 9.08 -7.35 1.86
C ARG A 83 7.70 -6.96 2.39
N ILE A 84 6.82 -6.41 1.55
CA ILE A 84 5.48 -5.99 1.99
C ILE A 84 4.65 -7.20 2.43
N LYS A 85 4.71 -8.32 1.70
CA LYS A 85 4.10 -9.59 2.13
C LYS A 85 4.54 -9.99 3.54
N ARG A 86 5.84 -9.90 3.85
CA ARG A 86 6.37 -10.22 5.18
C ARG A 86 5.96 -9.20 6.25
N GLU A 87 5.92 -7.92 5.90
CA GLU A 87 5.51 -6.86 6.83
C GLU A 87 4.03 -6.95 7.24
N LEU A 88 3.16 -7.40 6.32
CA LEU A 88 1.72 -7.55 6.57
C LEU A 88 1.36 -8.86 7.28
N THR A 89 2.19 -9.90 7.15
CA THR A 89 1.96 -11.22 7.76
C THR A 89 2.64 -11.39 9.13
N ARG A 90 3.24 -10.32 9.66
CA ARG A 90 3.88 -10.26 10.99
C ARG A 90 3.17 -9.28 11.89
#